data_AF-A0ABD1X8S3-F1
#
_entry.id   AF-A0ABD1X8S3-F1
#
_cell.length_a   1.000
_cell.length_b   1.000
_cell.length_c   1.000
_cell.angle_alpha   90.00
_cell.angle_beta   90.00
_cell.angle_gamma   90.00
#
_symmetry.space_group_name_H-M   'P 1'
#
loop_
_entity.id
_entity.type
_entity.pdbx_description
1 polymer ?
#
loop_
_entity_poly.entity_id
_entity_poly.type
_entity_poly.pdbx_seq_one_letter_code
_entity_poly.pdbx_strand_id
1 'polypeptide(L)'
;MFAQLFNRYGWQKYVEELPAGNSKLVQDFYNNFNEDIENEESAQTNYTKVLGKWIPFTKDSIDKYLGLTSRDATYYQDFVPDFHDEDMVSFLLENSAAGESGPFHNGALSEMAWYMHHFVAANVEPTSNTTAINIQRARFLYTIWVHKIDLGTHIYELIRDHMIEKSSSKRVIFPCLITSICKTAGVRSIP
;
A
#
# COMPACT_ATOMS: atom_id res chain seq x y z
N MET A 1 -18.05 -1.08 13.42
CA MET A 1 -17.16 0.07 13.18
C MET A 1 -16.10 -0.24 12.11
N PHE A 2 -15.28 -1.29 12.25
CA PHE A 2 -14.25 -1.66 11.24
C PHE A 2 -14.81 -1.90 9.83
N ALA A 3 -15.85 -2.74 9.67
CA ALA A 3 -16.52 -2.96 8.38
C ALA A 3 -17.15 -1.69 7.77
N GLN A 4 -17.55 -0.73 8.60
CA GLN A 4 -18.10 0.55 8.12
C GLN A 4 -17.00 1.43 7.52
N LEU A 5 -15.75 1.33 8.00
CA LEU A 5 -14.62 2.05 7.43
C LEU A 5 -14.28 1.52 6.02
N PHE A 6 -14.24 0.20 5.83
CA PHE A 6 -14.07 -0.40 4.50
C PHE A 6 -15.21 -0.03 3.55
N ASN A 7 -16.45 -0.05 4.04
CA ASN A 7 -17.60 0.36 3.23
C ASN A 7 -17.59 1.85 2.89
N ARG A 8 -17.19 2.70 3.83
CA ARG A 8 -17.06 4.16 3.63
C ARG A 8 -16.03 4.49 2.55
N TYR A 9 -14.93 3.76 2.50
CA TYR A 9 -13.82 4.06 1.60
C TYR A 9 -13.72 3.17 0.36
N GLY A 10 -14.62 2.19 0.20
CA GLY A 10 -14.62 1.30 -0.97
C GLY A 10 -13.48 0.27 -0.95
N TRP A 11 -13.02 -0.13 0.25
CA TRP A 11 -11.84 -0.97 0.44
C TRP A 11 -12.20 -2.46 0.64
N GLN A 12 -13.36 -2.91 0.17
CA GLN A 12 -13.83 -4.28 0.41
C GLN A 12 -12.89 -5.33 -0.20
N LYS A 13 -12.45 -5.11 -1.45
CA LYS A 13 -11.48 -6.00 -2.13
C LYS A 13 -10.09 -6.07 -1.47
N TYR A 14 -9.83 -5.15 -0.55
CA TYR A 14 -8.59 -5.06 0.20
C TYR A 14 -8.56 -6.02 1.40
N VAL A 15 -9.75 -6.42 1.86
CA VAL A 15 -9.95 -7.38 2.96
C VAL A 15 -10.33 -8.77 2.45
N GLU A 16 -10.79 -8.86 1.19
CA GLU A 16 -10.98 -10.13 0.49
C GLU A 16 -9.61 -10.78 0.20
N GLU A 17 -9.51 -12.10 0.35
CA GLU A 17 -8.28 -12.83 0.08
C GLU A 17 -7.84 -12.62 -1.37
N LEU A 18 -6.75 -11.87 -1.56
CA LEU A 18 -6.09 -11.80 -2.85
C LEU A 18 -5.53 -13.19 -3.22
N PRO A 19 -5.63 -13.62 -4.48
CA PRO A 19 -5.04 -14.88 -4.92
C PRO A 19 -3.55 -14.96 -4.55
N ALA A 20 -3.10 -16.16 -4.17
CA ALA A 20 -1.71 -16.40 -3.85
C ALA A 20 -0.76 -15.87 -4.94
N GLY A 21 0.30 -15.20 -4.50
CA GLY A 21 1.32 -14.64 -5.40
C GLY A 21 2.02 -15.72 -6.23
N ASN A 22 2.23 -15.44 -7.51
CA ASN A 22 3.03 -16.25 -8.41
C ASN A 22 4.45 -15.67 -8.46
N SER A 23 5.41 -16.34 -7.82
CA SER A 23 6.79 -15.88 -7.70
C SER A 23 7.46 -15.59 -9.04
N LYS A 24 7.15 -16.38 -10.09
CA LYS A 24 7.71 -16.17 -11.43
C LYS A 24 7.19 -14.88 -12.08
N LEU A 25 5.88 -14.62 -11.99
CA LEU A 25 5.30 -13.37 -12.51
C LEU A 25 5.83 -12.16 -11.76
N VAL A 26 5.85 -12.25 -10.42
CA VAL A 26 6.34 -11.16 -9.57
C VAL A 26 7.81 -10.89 -9.85
N GLN A 27 8.66 -11.91 -9.89
CA GLN A 27 10.09 -11.70 -10.15
C GLN A 27 10.33 -11.10 -11.54
N ASP A 28 9.64 -11.57 -12.57
CA ASP A 28 9.81 -11.03 -13.91
C ASP A 28 9.28 -9.58 -14.02
N PHE A 29 8.17 -9.26 -13.35
CA PHE A 29 7.70 -7.88 -13.19
C PHE A 29 8.78 -6.98 -12.57
N TYR A 30 9.28 -7.35 -11.40
CA TYR A 30 10.28 -6.56 -10.68
C TYR A 30 11.61 -6.47 -11.45
N ASN A 31 11.98 -7.47 -12.25
CA ASN A 31 13.19 -7.39 -13.09
C ASN A 31 13.07 -6.43 -14.29
N ASN A 32 11.85 -6.20 -14.80
CA ASN A 32 11.59 -5.40 -15.99
C ASN A 32 10.96 -4.04 -15.68
N PHE A 33 10.59 -3.77 -14.42
CA PHE A 33 10.17 -2.45 -13.97
C PHE A 33 11.39 -1.54 -13.88
N ASN A 34 11.43 -0.47 -14.67
CA ASN A 34 12.57 0.44 -14.76
C ASN A 34 12.10 1.89 -14.99
N GLU A 35 13.05 2.82 -15.05
CA GLU A 35 12.78 4.26 -15.23
C GLU A 35 12.06 4.60 -16.55
N ASP A 36 12.12 3.73 -17.57
CA ASP A 36 11.42 3.96 -18.85
C ASP A 36 9.90 3.98 -18.70
N ILE A 37 9.37 3.44 -17.59
CA ILE A 37 7.94 3.46 -17.30
C ILE A 37 7.42 4.89 -17.05
N GLU A 38 8.28 5.81 -16.61
CA GLU A 38 7.92 7.21 -16.34
C GLU A 38 8.40 8.16 -17.43
N ASN A 39 9.17 7.66 -18.39
CA ASN A 39 9.65 8.44 -19.52
C ASN A 39 8.50 8.67 -20.51
N GLU A 40 7.91 9.87 -20.53
CA GLU A 40 6.80 10.25 -21.42
C GLU A 40 7.11 10.14 -22.92
N GLU A 41 8.39 10.14 -23.30
CA GLU A 41 8.83 9.99 -24.70
C GLU A 41 9.02 8.53 -25.10
N SER A 42 8.97 7.60 -24.14
CA SER A 42 9.13 6.18 -24.37
C SER A 42 7.88 5.55 -24.98
N ALA A 43 8.03 4.60 -25.91
CA ALA A 43 6.91 3.78 -26.35
C ALA A 43 6.41 2.82 -25.24
N GLN A 44 7.16 2.71 -24.14
CA GLN A 44 6.90 1.84 -22.99
C GLN A 44 6.46 2.61 -21.73
N THR A 45 6.17 3.92 -21.81
CA THR A 45 5.63 4.67 -20.66
C THR A 45 4.40 3.97 -20.11
N ASN A 46 4.30 3.82 -18.79
CA ASN A 46 3.19 3.15 -18.10
C ASN A 46 3.07 1.65 -18.40
N TYR A 47 4.05 1.02 -19.05
CA TYR A 47 4.06 -0.43 -19.30
C TYR A 47 5.27 -1.09 -18.67
N THR A 48 5.07 -2.32 -18.20
CA THR A 48 6.18 -3.22 -17.87
C THR A 48 6.03 -4.55 -18.59
N LYS A 49 7.14 -5.25 -18.84
CA LYS A 49 7.14 -6.51 -19.57
C LYS A 49 7.15 -7.68 -18.61
N VAL A 50 6.15 -8.56 -18.71
CA VAL A 50 6.04 -9.78 -17.90
C VAL A 50 5.79 -10.97 -18.80
N LEU A 51 6.68 -11.96 -18.74
CA LEU A 51 6.74 -13.16 -19.56
C LEU A 51 6.55 -12.87 -21.05
N GLY A 52 7.23 -11.84 -21.55
CA GLY A 52 7.18 -11.44 -22.95
C GLY A 52 6.01 -10.52 -23.32
N LYS A 53 5.07 -10.25 -22.40
CA LYS A 53 3.89 -9.42 -22.63
C LYS A 53 4.02 -8.06 -21.95
N TRP A 54 3.77 -6.99 -22.69
CA TRP A 54 3.62 -5.66 -22.11
C TRP A 54 2.29 -5.55 -21.38
N ILE A 55 2.33 -5.18 -20.11
CA ILE A 55 1.15 -4.95 -19.29
C ILE A 55 1.12 -3.50 -18.83
N PRO A 56 -0.05 -2.83 -18.85
CA PRO A 56 -0.16 -1.51 -18.26
C PRO A 56 0.05 -1.63 -16.75
N PHE A 57 0.86 -0.72 -16.20
CA PHE A 57 1.05 -0.60 -14.78
C PHE A 57 1.10 0.88 -14.40
N THR A 58 0.02 1.32 -13.79
CA THR A 58 -0.25 2.70 -13.37
C THR A 58 -1.05 2.66 -12.08
N LYS A 59 -1.22 3.83 -11.43
CA LYS A 59 -2.25 4.05 -10.42
C LYS A 59 -3.61 3.48 -10.86
N ASP A 60 -4.07 3.81 -12.07
CA ASP A 60 -5.38 3.35 -12.56
C ASP A 60 -5.48 1.82 -12.64
N SER A 61 -4.37 1.14 -12.95
CA SER A 61 -4.31 -0.32 -12.99
C SER A 61 -4.49 -0.91 -11.58
N ILE A 62 -3.90 -0.27 -10.57
CA ILE A 62 -4.04 -0.61 -9.16
C ILE A 62 -5.48 -0.32 -8.69
N ASP A 63 -5.98 0.89 -8.93
CA ASP A 63 -7.33 1.32 -8.55
C ASP A 63 -8.40 0.40 -9.14
N LYS A 64 -8.31 0.11 -10.45
CA LYS A 64 -9.26 -0.76 -11.14
C LYS A 64 -9.27 -2.16 -10.53
N TYR A 65 -8.10 -2.70 -10.21
CA TYR A 65 -8.01 -4.03 -9.63
C TYR A 65 -8.62 -4.05 -8.22
N LEU A 66 -8.21 -3.10 -7.37
CA LEU A 66 -8.62 -2.98 -5.97
C LEU A 66 -10.01 -2.36 -5.80
N GLY A 67 -10.66 -1.90 -6.87
CA GLY A 67 -11.98 -1.29 -6.81
C GLY A 67 -11.98 0.08 -6.12
N LEU A 68 -10.86 0.81 -6.15
CA LEU A 68 -10.76 2.13 -5.54
C LEU A 68 -11.49 3.16 -6.41
N THR A 69 -12.40 3.93 -5.80
CA THR A 69 -13.29 4.87 -6.51
C THR A 69 -13.04 6.33 -6.10
N SER A 70 -11.85 6.63 -5.62
CA SER A 70 -11.62 7.86 -4.85
C SER A 70 -11.35 9.08 -5.73
N ARG A 71 -12.42 9.66 -6.32
CA ARG A 71 -12.35 10.96 -7.02
C ARG A 71 -11.94 12.14 -6.14
N ASP A 72 -12.15 12.04 -4.83
CA ASP A 72 -11.86 13.10 -3.84
C ASP A 72 -10.83 12.65 -2.78
N ALA A 73 -10.01 11.64 -3.09
CA ALA A 73 -8.92 11.28 -2.21
C ALA A 73 -7.72 12.20 -2.41
N THR A 74 -6.96 12.39 -1.34
CA THR A 74 -5.73 13.18 -1.34
C THR A 74 -4.54 12.27 -1.08
N TYR A 75 -3.39 12.61 -1.65
CA TYR A 75 -2.17 11.84 -1.45
C TYR A 75 -1.68 12.01 -0.02
N TYR A 76 -1.20 10.93 0.61
CA TYR A 76 -0.79 10.94 2.01
C TYR A 76 0.26 12.03 2.32
N GLN A 77 1.22 12.23 1.41
CA GLN A 77 2.30 13.20 1.60
C GLN A 77 1.79 14.64 1.74
N ASP A 78 0.62 14.96 1.20
CA ASP A 78 0.03 16.29 1.29
C ASP A 78 -0.50 16.60 2.70
N PHE A 79 -0.74 15.59 3.54
CA PHE A 79 -1.17 15.76 4.93
C PHE A 79 -0.02 15.83 5.94
N VAL A 80 1.20 15.45 5.53
CA VAL A 80 2.38 15.42 6.42
C VAL A 80 2.71 16.79 7.03
N PRO A 81 2.57 17.93 6.31
CA PRO A 81 2.87 19.25 6.88
C PRO A 81 1.95 19.67 8.04
N ASP A 82 0.68 19.23 8.06
CA ASP A 82 -0.36 19.69 8.99
C ASP A 82 -0.54 18.76 10.19
N PHE A 83 0.45 17.91 10.46
CA PHE A 83 0.29 16.82 11.41
C PHE A 83 0.44 17.27 12.87
N HIS A 84 -0.63 17.13 13.64
CA HIS A 84 -0.62 17.30 15.09
C HIS A 84 -0.53 15.93 15.78
N ASP A 85 0.66 15.60 16.29
CA ASP A 85 0.94 14.27 16.88
C ASP A 85 0.06 13.95 18.12
N GLU A 86 -0.49 14.96 18.79
CA GLU A 86 -1.36 14.79 19.98
C GLU A 86 -2.68 14.08 19.65
N ASP A 87 -3.33 14.44 18.53
CA ASP A 87 -4.59 13.82 18.11
C ASP A 87 -4.36 12.36 17.66
N MET A 88 -3.22 12.12 17.02
CA MET A 88 -2.79 10.78 16.62
C MET A 88 -2.55 9.89 17.84
N VAL A 89 -1.87 10.38 18.89
CA VAL A 89 -1.66 9.61 20.13
C VAL A 89 -3.00 9.24 20.79
N SER A 90 -3.96 10.17 20.81
CA SER A 90 -5.30 9.94 21.36
C SER A 90 -6.10 8.89 20.58
N PHE A 91 -5.90 8.81 19.26
CA PHE A 91 -6.48 7.75 18.42
C PHE A 91 -5.79 6.39 18.64
N LEU A 92 -4.45 6.41 18.71
CA LEU A 92 -3.64 5.20 18.76
C LEU A 92 -3.75 4.46 20.09
N LEU A 93 -3.86 5.19 21.21
CA LEU A 93 -3.78 4.62 22.55
C LEU A 93 -5.14 4.76 23.27
N GLU A 94 -5.64 3.65 23.81
CA GLU A 94 -6.94 3.63 24.52
C GLU A 94 -6.92 4.41 25.85
N ASN A 95 -5.74 4.64 26.43
CA ASN A 95 -5.54 5.34 27.71
C ASN A 95 -4.22 6.13 27.74
N SER A 96 -4.01 7.10 26.84
CA SER A 96 -2.81 7.93 26.89
C SER A 96 -2.94 9.07 27.90
N ALA A 97 -2.21 8.98 29.03
CA ALA A 97 -1.66 10.18 29.63
C ALA A 97 -0.58 10.69 28.67
N ALA A 98 -0.81 11.83 28.03
CA ALA A 98 0.00 12.38 26.95
C ALA A 98 1.52 12.35 27.25
N GLY A 99 2.32 11.91 26.28
CA GLY A 99 3.79 12.02 26.35
C GLY A 99 4.63 10.94 25.68
N GLU A 100 4.03 9.87 25.14
CA GLU A 100 4.83 8.82 24.49
C GLU A 100 5.26 9.22 23.07
N SER A 101 6.49 9.71 22.95
CA SER A 101 7.21 9.80 21.67
C SER A 101 8.07 8.55 21.50
N GLY A 102 7.56 7.53 20.82
CA GLY A 102 8.31 6.29 20.63
C GLY A 102 7.60 5.29 19.75
N PRO A 103 8.23 4.14 19.46
CA PRO A 103 7.53 3.04 18.81
C PRO A 103 6.37 2.57 19.70
N PHE A 104 5.14 2.71 19.20
CA PHE A 104 3.92 2.32 19.91
C PHE A 104 3.79 0.80 19.85
N HIS A 105 3.96 0.13 20.98
CA HIS A 105 3.88 -1.33 21.06
C HIS A 105 2.44 -1.81 20.91
N ASN A 106 2.24 -2.96 20.25
CA ASN A 106 0.90 -3.50 19.99
C ASN A 106 0.01 -3.64 21.22
N GLY A 107 0.59 -3.94 22.38
CA GLY A 107 -0.16 -4.10 23.63
C GLY A 107 -0.72 -2.80 24.22
N ALA A 108 -0.27 -1.64 23.72
CA ALA A 108 -0.74 -0.32 24.15
C ALA A 108 -1.75 0.29 23.16
N LEU A 109 -1.89 -0.29 21.96
CA LEU A 109 -2.79 0.23 20.94
C LEU A 109 -4.25 0.02 21.35
N SER A 110 -5.10 0.99 21.00
CA SER A 110 -6.54 0.78 20.99
C SER A 110 -6.91 -0.38 20.06
N GLU A 111 -8.03 -1.05 20.34
CA GLU A 111 -8.48 -2.17 19.50
C GLU A 111 -8.58 -1.77 18.02
N MET A 112 -9.08 -0.55 17.76
CA MET A 112 -9.19 0.00 16.41
C MET A 112 -7.82 0.22 15.75
N ALA A 113 -6.88 0.87 16.45
CA ALA A 113 -5.53 1.10 15.94
C ALA A 113 -4.79 -0.21 15.68
N TRP A 114 -5.00 -1.22 16.52
CA TRP A 114 -4.43 -2.55 16.36
C TRP A 114 -4.92 -3.23 15.07
N TYR A 115 -6.23 -3.25 14.80
CA TYR A 115 -6.77 -3.82 13.57
C TYR A 115 -6.32 -3.05 12.32
N MET A 116 -6.31 -1.72 12.38
CA MET A 116 -5.84 -0.90 11.26
C MET A 116 -4.35 -1.12 10.99
N HIS A 117 -3.54 -1.27 12.03
CA HIS A 117 -2.12 -1.58 11.88
C HIS A 117 -1.91 -2.90 11.14
N HIS A 118 -2.61 -3.97 11.54
CA HIS A 118 -2.50 -5.27 10.88
C HIS A 118 -2.99 -5.22 9.43
N PHE A 119 -4.09 -4.52 9.17
CA PHE A 119 -4.60 -4.31 7.82
C PHE A 119 -3.56 -3.60 6.93
N VAL A 120 -3.02 -2.48 7.41
CA VAL A 120 -2.04 -1.67 6.68
C VAL A 120 -0.72 -2.44 6.50
N ALA A 121 -0.26 -3.15 7.53
CA ALA A 121 0.98 -3.93 7.50
C ALA A 121 0.89 -5.16 6.58
N ALA A 122 -0.30 -5.66 6.30
CA ALA A 122 -0.49 -6.78 5.37
C ALA A 122 -0.72 -6.29 3.94
N ASN A 123 -1.51 -5.23 3.75
CA ASN A 123 -2.09 -4.92 2.45
C ASN A 123 -1.68 -3.56 1.86
N VAL A 124 -1.26 -2.58 2.67
CA VAL A 124 -1.05 -1.19 2.20
C VAL A 124 0.42 -0.80 2.21
N GLU A 125 1.16 -1.05 3.29
CA GLU A 125 2.62 -0.90 3.30
C GLU A 125 3.24 -2.12 4.00
N PRO A 126 3.47 -3.22 3.26
CA PRO A 126 3.88 -4.50 3.80
C PRO A 126 5.13 -4.41 4.68
N THR A 127 5.06 -4.95 5.90
CA THR A 127 6.19 -4.99 6.84
C THR A 127 6.30 -6.35 7.53
N SER A 128 7.52 -6.76 7.90
CA SER A 128 7.72 -7.92 8.79
C SER A 128 7.65 -7.55 10.26
N ASN A 129 7.89 -6.28 10.60
CA ASN A 129 7.78 -5.82 11.97
C ASN A 129 6.36 -5.32 12.20
N THR A 130 5.55 -6.17 12.83
CA THR A 130 4.20 -5.84 13.28
C THR A 130 4.12 -5.72 14.79
N THR A 131 5.25 -5.77 15.51
CA THR A 131 5.27 -5.77 16.99
C THR A 131 5.18 -4.38 17.60
N ALA A 132 5.55 -3.36 16.82
CA ALA A 132 5.47 -1.96 17.20
C ALA A 132 5.34 -1.08 15.97
N ILE A 133 4.72 0.09 16.17
CA ILE A 133 4.43 1.07 15.13
C ILE A 133 5.36 2.25 15.32
N ASN A 134 6.16 2.59 14.29
CA ASN A 134 6.97 3.81 14.33
C ASN A 134 6.10 5.06 14.08
N ILE A 135 6.67 6.25 14.31
CA ILE A 135 5.93 7.51 14.16
C ILE A 135 5.34 7.69 12.75
N GLN A 136 6.06 7.31 11.69
CA GLN A 136 5.56 7.46 10.31
C GLN A 136 4.33 6.60 10.06
N ARG A 137 4.35 5.35 10.53
CA ARG A 137 3.22 4.42 10.42
C ARG A 137 2.05 4.87 11.29
N ALA A 138 2.33 5.36 12.49
CA ALA A 138 1.36 5.95 13.40
C ALA A 138 0.63 7.12 12.73
N ARG A 139 1.39 8.01 12.07
CA ARG A 139 0.83 9.13 11.31
C ARG A 139 -0.06 8.65 10.16
N PHE A 140 0.43 7.70 9.37
CA PHE A 140 -0.34 7.12 8.26
C PHE A 140 -1.65 6.48 8.72
N LEU A 141 -1.65 5.73 9.82
CA LEU A 141 -2.86 5.11 10.39
C LEU A 141 -3.89 6.15 10.81
N TYR A 142 -3.44 7.21 11.47
CA TYR A 142 -4.33 8.32 11.84
C TYR A 142 -4.86 9.05 10.61
N THR A 143 -4.04 9.33 9.60
CA THR A 143 -4.52 9.96 8.36
C THR A 143 -5.59 9.11 7.69
N ILE A 144 -5.43 7.78 7.63
CA ILE A 144 -6.47 6.88 7.08
C ILE A 144 -7.78 6.98 7.87
N TRP A 145 -7.66 7.15 9.19
CA TRP A 145 -8.81 7.24 10.07
C TRP A 145 -9.61 8.52 9.81
N VAL A 146 -8.93 9.67 9.70
CA VAL A 146 -9.58 10.99 9.57
C VAL A 146 -9.87 11.42 8.14
N HIS A 147 -9.08 10.96 7.16
CA HIS A 147 -9.12 11.42 5.78
C HIS A 147 -9.28 10.28 4.79
N LYS A 148 -9.78 10.63 3.60
CA LYS A 148 -9.83 9.72 2.45
C LYS A 148 -8.51 9.80 1.71
N ILE A 149 -7.68 8.76 1.84
CA ILE A 149 -6.36 8.71 1.20
C ILE A 149 -6.43 8.08 -0.19
N ASP A 150 -5.60 8.58 -1.09
CA ASP A 150 -5.37 8.00 -2.42
C ASP A 150 -4.42 6.79 -2.30
N LEU A 151 -4.97 5.64 -1.91
CA LEU A 151 -4.21 4.41 -1.76
C LEU A 151 -3.60 3.92 -3.06
N GLY A 152 -4.23 4.18 -4.21
CA GLY A 152 -3.71 3.74 -5.51
C GLY A 152 -2.37 4.41 -5.82
N THR A 153 -2.31 5.73 -5.62
CA THR A 153 -1.07 6.50 -5.74
C THR A 153 -0.06 6.03 -4.68
N HIS A 154 -0.47 5.90 -3.41
CA HIS A 154 0.44 5.46 -2.34
C HIS A 154 1.11 4.11 -2.63
N ILE A 155 0.36 3.11 -3.10
CA ILE A 155 0.92 1.79 -3.47
C ILE A 155 1.84 1.90 -4.68
N TYR A 156 1.44 2.66 -5.71
CA TYR A 156 2.25 2.85 -6.91
C TYR A 156 3.63 3.42 -6.53
N GLU A 157 3.63 4.48 -5.72
CA GLU A 157 4.83 5.15 -5.23
C GLU A 157 5.69 4.18 -4.39
N LEU A 158 5.09 3.39 -3.49
CA LEU A 158 5.83 2.36 -2.74
C LEU A 158 6.50 1.32 -3.63
N ILE A 159 5.83 0.87 -4.70
CA ILE A 159 6.40 -0.09 -5.67
C ILE A 159 7.52 0.56 -6.47
N ARG A 160 7.32 1.81 -6.91
CA ARG A 160 8.32 2.57 -7.65
C ARG A 160 9.56 2.83 -6.80
N ASP A 161 9.40 3.31 -5.58
CA ASP A 161 10.51 3.64 -4.69
C ASP A 161 11.30 2.38 -4.31
N HIS A 162 10.60 1.27 -4.04
CA HIS A 162 11.23 -0.03 -3.82
C HIS A 162 12.14 -0.45 -4.99
N MET A 163 11.79 -0.07 -6.22
CA MET A 163 12.54 -0.35 -7.43
C MET A 163 13.71 0.60 -7.65
N ILE A 164 13.49 1.90 -7.50
CA ILE A 164 14.51 2.95 -7.70
C ILE A 164 15.62 2.82 -6.65
N GLU A 165 15.26 2.58 -5.40
CA GLU A 165 16.24 2.44 -4.30
C GLU A 165 17.13 1.19 -4.44
N LYS A 166 16.85 0.31 -5.42
CA LYS A 166 17.53 -0.99 -5.62
C LYS A 166 17.81 -1.66 -4.29
N SER A 167 16.82 -1.64 -3.41
CA SER A 167 16.99 -2.08 -2.03
C SER A 167 17.64 -3.45 -2.07
N SER A 168 18.82 -3.59 -1.45
CA SER A 168 19.53 -4.87 -1.33
C SER A 168 18.69 -5.95 -0.64
N SER A 169 17.53 -5.57 -0.09
CA SER A 169 16.45 -6.44 0.34
C SER A 169 15.88 -7.25 -0.84
N LYS A 170 16.10 -8.56 -0.81
CA LYS A 170 15.47 -9.54 -1.73
C LYS A 170 13.94 -9.64 -1.60
N ARG A 171 13.31 -8.83 -0.75
CA ARG A 171 11.89 -8.97 -0.41
C ARG A 171 11.04 -8.11 -1.33
N VAL A 172 10.42 -8.74 -2.31
CA VAL A 172 9.36 -8.15 -3.14
C VAL A 172 8.14 -7.79 -2.28
N ILE A 173 7.55 -6.64 -2.56
CA ILE A 173 6.32 -6.16 -1.92
C ILE A 173 5.10 -6.48 -2.81
N PHE A 174 3.91 -6.55 -2.22
CA PHE A 174 2.63 -6.80 -2.91
C PHE A 174 2.59 -7.98 -3.93
N PRO A 175 3.14 -9.17 -3.63
CA PRO A 175 3.21 -10.27 -4.60
C PRO A 175 1.83 -10.72 -5.13
N CYS A 176 0.79 -10.70 -4.28
CA CYS A 176 -0.57 -11.08 -4.67
C CYS A 176 -1.22 -10.04 -5.60
N LEU A 177 -1.00 -8.75 -5.35
CA LEU A 177 -1.50 -7.65 -6.20
C LEU A 177 -0.85 -7.72 -7.58
N ILE A 178 0.48 -7.77 -7.65
CA ILE A 178 1.23 -7.84 -8.92
C ILE A 178 0.79 -9.05 -9.74
N THR A 179 0.69 -10.22 -9.09
CA THR A 179 0.20 -11.45 -9.75
C THR A 179 -1.17 -11.24 -10.37
N SER A 180 -2.07 -10.58 -9.65
CA SER A 180 -3.45 -10.42 -10.07
C SER A 180 -3.61 -9.37 -11.16
N ILE A 181 -2.83 -8.29 -11.13
CA ILE A 181 -2.72 -7.33 -12.23
C ILE A 181 -2.19 -8.02 -13.49
N CYS A 182 -1.12 -8.81 -13.38
CA CYS A 182 -0.57 -9.57 -14.51
C CYS A 182 -1.62 -10.52 -15.13
N LYS A 183 -2.33 -11.27 -14.28
CA LYS A 183 -3.40 -12.20 -14.74
C LYS A 183 -4.55 -11.45 -15.39
N THR A 184 -4.98 -10.32 -14.82
CA THR A 184 -6.05 -9.47 -15.38
C THR A 184 -5.64 -8.89 -16.73
N ALA A 185 -4.37 -8.53 -16.89
CA ALA A 185 -3.79 -8.13 -18.18
C ALA A 185 -3.60 -9.31 -19.15
N GLY A 186 -3.97 -10.53 -18.77
CA GLY A 186 -3.94 -11.72 -19.61
C GLY A 186 -2.56 -12.36 -19.75
N VAL A 187 -1.66 -12.17 -18.78
CA VAL A 187 -0.43 -12.96 -18.67
C VAL A 187 -0.80 -14.32 -18.09
N ARG A 188 -0.63 -15.38 -18.88
CA ARG A 188 -0.89 -16.75 -18.42
C ARG A 188 0.33 -17.24 -17.64
N SER A 189 0.14 -17.64 -16.38
CA SER A 189 1.14 -18.43 -15.70
C SER A 189 1.27 -19.76 -16.44
N ILE A 190 2.40 -20.00 -17.09
CA ILE A 190 2.72 -21.32 -17.62
C ILE A 190 2.81 -22.27 -16.40
N PRO A 191 2.18 -23.46 -16.45
CA PRO A 191 2.25 -24.46 -15.39
C PRO A 191 3.68 -24.77 -14.93
#